data_AF-A0A6G1WVZ8-F1
#
_entry.id   AF-A0A6G1WVZ8-F1
#
_cell.length_a   1.000
_cell.length_b   1.000
_cell.length_c   1.000
_cell.angle_alpha   90.00
_cell.angle_beta   90.00
_cell.angle_gamma   90.00
#
_symmetry.space_group_name_H-M   'P 1'
#
loop_
_entity.id
_entity.type
_entity.pdbx_description
1 polymer ?
#
loop_
_entity_poly.entity_id
_entity_poly.type
_entity_poly.pdbx_seq_one_letter_code
_entity_poly.pdbx_strand_id
1 'polypeptide(L)'
;YRAWLEEVFDKGLIELPAGAVPFEQNPAAWCHADWIGPGRGWIDPLREAQAASERLAGNLTTLQQEAAEQGRDWKMDAQQRARERAFYERLGLDPDPGKPEARSQASAAPPAEPGDETEEEVNGRTSARRHPAGIPRISKRKTA
;
A
#
# COMPACT_ATOMS: atom_id res chain seq x y z
N TYR A 1 16.28 -0.27 -19.86
CA TYR A 1 17.48 -0.90 -19.24
C TYR A 1 17.91 -2.20 -19.92
N ARG A 2 17.05 -2.86 -20.72
CA ARG A 2 17.41 -4.06 -21.50
C ARG A 2 18.72 -3.92 -22.28
N ALA A 3 18.87 -2.88 -23.11
CA ALA A 3 20.07 -2.70 -23.94
C ALA A 3 21.36 -2.61 -23.10
N TRP A 4 21.28 -1.97 -21.93
CA TRP A 4 22.39 -1.95 -20.98
C TRP A 4 22.67 -3.34 -20.40
N LEU A 5 21.62 -4.10 -20.03
CA LEU A 5 21.79 -5.44 -19.48
C LEU A 5 22.40 -6.41 -20.51
N GLU A 6 21.98 -6.30 -21.77
CA GLU A 6 22.52 -7.06 -22.91
C GLU A 6 24.02 -6.75 -23.11
N GLU A 7 24.42 -5.48 -23.07
CA GLU A 7 25.84 -5.09 -23.13
C GLU A 7 26.66 -5.66 -21.96
N VAL A 8 26.08 -5.74 -20.76
CA VAL A 8 26.73 -6.33 -19.57
C VAL A 8 26.93 -7.84 -19.75
N PHE A 9 25.97 -8.54 -20.36
CA PHE A 9 26.11 -9.96 -20.74
C PHE A 9 27.17 -10.16 -21.82
N ASP A 10 27.14 -9.37 -22.90
CA ASP A 10 28.10 -9.45 -24.00
C ASP A 10 29.55 -9.20 -23.56
N LYS A 11 29.74 -8.26 -22.62
CA LYS A 11 31.05 -7.96 -22.04
C LYS A 11 31.49 -8.97 -20.98
N GLY A 12 30.64 -9.91 -20.58
CA GLY A 12 30.95 -10.89 -19.54
C GLY A 12 31.19 -10.28 -18.16
N LEU A 13 30.51 -9.17 -17.84
CA LEU A 13 30.68 -8.46 -16.57
C LEU A 13 29.94 -9.10 -15.39
N ILE A 14 29.12 -10.11 -15.65
CA ILE A 14 28.32 -10.85 -14.68
C ILE A 14 28.59 -12.34 -14.79
N GLU A 15 28.90 -12.97 -13.67
CA GLU A 15 29.06 -14.42 -13.59
C GLU A 15 27.70 -15.08 -13.38
N LEU A 16 27.34 -15.97 -14.30
CA LEU A 16 26.10 -16.74 -14.22
C LEU A 16 26.26 -17.90 -13.23
N PRO A 17 25.33 -18.08 -12.27
CA PRO A 17 25.34 -19.25 -11.40
C PRO A 17 25.10 -20.53 -12.21
N ALA A 18 25.58 -21.66 -11.69
CA ALA A 18 25.44 -22.95 -12.36
C ALA A 18 23.96 -23.29 -12.63
N GLY A 19 23.64 -23.61 -13.88
CA GLY A 19 22.27 -23.93 -14.32
C GLY A 19 21.40 -22.73 -14.67
N ALA A 20 21.94 -21.50 -14.65
CA ALA A 20 21.21 -20.33 -15.13
C ALA A 20 20.95 -20.40 -16.64
N VAL A 21 19.77 -19.92 -17.04
CA VAL A 21 19.38 -19.83 -18.46
C VAL A 21 20.14 -18.67 -19.11
N PRO A 22 20.84 -18.87 -20.24
CA PRO A 22 21.50 -17.80 -20.98
C PRO A 22 20.54 -16.65 -21.32
N PHE A 23 21.05 -15.43 -21.39
CA PHE A 23 20.25 -14.23 -21.61
C PHE A 23 19.41 -14.30 -22.90
N GLU A 24 20.00 -14.85 -23.96
CA GLU A 24 19.45 -14.98 -25.31
C GLU A 24 18.24 -15.93 -25.36
N GLN A 25 18.23 -16.93 -24.48
CA GLN A 25 17.14 -17.91 -24.42
C GLN A 25 15.89 -17.34 -23.75
N ASN A 26 16.03 -16.42 -22.79
CA ASN A 26 14.89 -15.79 -22.14
C ASN A 26 15.19 -14.36 -21.66
N PRO A 27 15.30 -13.40 -22.59
CA PRO A 27 15.67 -12.03 -22.23
C PRO A 27 14.55 -11.32 -21.46
N ALA A 28 13.29 -11.78 -21.59
CA ALA A 28 12.17 -11.22 -20.85
C ALA A 28 12.26 -11.50 -19.35
N ALA A 29 12.69 -12.71 -18.96
CA ALA A 29 12.88 -13.05 -17.54
C ALA A 29 14.00 -12.23 -16.89
N TRP A 30 15.12 -12.05 -17.61
CA TRP A 30 16.23 -11.22 -17.15
C TRP A 30 15.87 -9.73 -17.09
N CYS A 31 15.04 -9.28 -18.02
CA CYS A 31 14.50 -7.92 -18.04
C CYS A 31 13.19 -7.78 -17.24
N HIS A 32 12.92 -8.65 -16.28
CA HIS A 32 11.82 -8.46 -15.33
C HIS A 32 12.37 -7.79 -14.06
N ALA A 33 12.25 -6.47 -13.95
CA ALA A 33 12.64 -5.72 -12.76
C ALA A 33 11.58 -4.68 -12.40
N ASP A 34 11.39 -4.50 -11.10
CA ASP A 34 10.58 -3.42 -10.53
C ASP A 34 11.50 -2.27 -10.13
N TRP A 35 11.17 -1.05 -10.58
CA TRP A 35 11.91 0.14 -10.20
C TRP A 35 11.23 0.81 -9.02
N ILE A 36 11.96 0.95 -7.91
CA ILE A 36 11.50 1.70 -6.75
C ILE A 36 11.96 3.16 -6.90
N GLY A 37 11.00 4.04 -7.18
CA GLY A 37 11.23 5.49 -7.31
C GLY A 37 11.34 6.19 -5.95
N PRO A 38 11.51 7.52 -5.93
CA PRO A 38 11.34 8.28 -4.69
C PRO A 38 9.91 8.10 -4.17
N GLY A 39 9.77 8.04 -2.84
CA GLY A 39 8.47 7.89 -2.19
C GLY A 39 7.51 9.02 -2.54
N ARG A 40 6.25 8.65 -2.76
CA ARG A 40 5.17 9.61 -2.99
C ARG A 40 4.88 10.36 -1.68
N GLY A 41 4.78 11.69 -1.75
CA GLY A 41 4.34 12.50 -0.62
C GLY A 41 2.87 12.24 -0.26
N TRP A 42 2.51 12.46 1.00
CA TRP A 42 1.15 12.28 1.50
C TRP A 42 0.39 13.60 1.52
N ILE A 43 -0.89 13.55 1.16
CA ILE A 43 -1.82 14.69 1.31
C ILE A 43 -2.51 14.58 2.67
N ASP A 44 -2.98 13.38 3.03
CA ASP A 44 -3.50 13.07 4.36
C ASP A 44 -2.77 11.85 4.94
N PRO A 45 -1.77 12.08 5.81
CA PRO A 45 -1.01 11.01 6.42
C PRO A 45 -1.82 9.93 7.13
N LEU A 46 -2.91 10.33 7.80
CA LEU A 46 -3.68 9.41 8.62
C LEU A 46 -4.57 8.53 7.75
N ARG A 47 -5.31 9.13 6.83
CA ARG A 47 -6.23 8.41 5.94
C ARG A 47 -5.47 7.52 4.97
N GLU A 48 -4.34 7.98 4.43
CA GLU A 48 -3.52 7.18 3.51
C GLU A 48 -2.87 5.99 4.22
N ALA A 49 -2.40 6.15 5.46
CA ALA A 49 -1.87 5.04 6.26
C ALA A 49 -2.96 4.02 6.65
N GLN A 50 -4.16 4.50 7.00
CA GLN A 50 -5.31 3.62 7.26
C GLN A 50 -5.69 2.82 6.00
N ALA A 51 -5.78 3.48 4.85
CA ALA A 51 -6.06 2.84 3.59
C ALA A 51 -4.99 1.80 3.20
N ALA A 52 -3.70 2.07 3.47
CA ALA A 52 -2.63 1.10 3.24
C ALA A 52 -2.78 -0.15 4.12
N SER A 53 -3.12 0.05 5.41
CA SER A 53 -3.41 -1.06 6.34
C SER A 53 -4.60 -1.90 5.88
N GLU A 54 -5.69 -1.25 5.46
CA GLU A 54 -6.89 -1.92 4.94
C GLU A 54 -6.61 -2.69 3.64
N ARG A 55 -5.82 -2.12 2.71
CA ARG A 55 -5.41 -2.78 1.47
C ARG A 55 -4.61 -4.05 1.73
N LEU A 56 -3.64 -3.99 2.66
CA LEU A 56 -2.85 -5.15 3.06
C LEU A 56 -3.71 -6.22 3.75
N ALA A 57 -4.58 -5.81 4.69
CA ALA A 57 -5.49 -6.73 5.38
C ALA A 57 -6.47 -7.41 4.41
N GLY A 58 -6.93 -6.68 3.39
CA GLY A 58 -7.80 -7.18 2.33
C GLY A 58 -7.09 -8.00 1.24
N ASN A 59 -5.77 -8.17 1.30
CA ASN A 59 -4.94 -8.77 0.25
C ASN A 59 -5.12 -8.10 -1.13
N LEU A 60 -5.46 -6.80 -1.15
CA LEU A 60 -5.59 -6.03 -2.39
C LEU A 60 -4.21 -5.64 -2.94
N THR A 61 -3.26 -5.42 -2.04
CA THR A 61 -1.87 -5.07 -2.36
C THR A 61 -0.90 -5.95 -1.60
N THR A 62 0.36 -5.95 -2.04
CA THR A 62 1.45 -6.65 -1.36
C THR A 62 2.31 -5.67 -0.57
N LEU A 63 3.07 -6.18 0.41
CA LEU A 63 4.06 -5.38 1.13
C LEU A 63 5.07 -4.71 0.18
N GLN A 64 5.41 -5.39 -0.93
CA GLN A 64 6.29 -4.84 -1.95
C GLN A 64 5.69 -3.60 -2.61
N GLN A 65 4.40 -3.63 -2.96
CA GLN A 65 3.72 -2.51 -3.61
C GLN A 65 3.60 -1.32 -2.66
N GLU A 66 3.18 -1.55 -1.41
CA GLU A 66 3.04 -0.48 -0.41
C GLU A 66 4.40 0.15 -0.03
N ALA A 67 5.45 -0.67 0.12
CA ALA A 67 6.79 -0.15 0.39
C ALA A 67 7.33 0.63 -0.81
N ALA A 68 7.12 0.14 -2.03
CA ALA A 68 7.57 0.80 -3.25
C ALA A 68 6.87 2.15 -3.48
N GLU A 69 5.58 2.29 -3.11
CA GLU A 69 4.87 3.58 -3.15
C GLU A 69 5.54 4.63 -2.23
N GLN A 70 6.16 4.17 -1.15
CA GLN A 70 6.95 4.99 -0.23
C GLN A 70 8.46 5.03 -0.57
N GLY A 71 8.87 4.47 -1.71
CA GLY A 71 10.26 4.46 -2.15
C GLY A 71 11.18 3.57 -1.32
N ARG A 72 10.61 2.56 -0.66
CA ARG A 72 11.34 1.60 0.20
C ARG A 72 11.27 0.18 -0.37
N ASP A 73 12.26 -0.63 -0.03
CA ASP A 73 12.24 -2.06 -0.27
C ASP A 73 11.74 -2.80 0.97
N TRP A 74 10.62 -3.51 0.83
CA TRP A 74 10.00 -4.27 1.89
C TRP A 74 10.93 -5.34 2.50
N LYS A 75 11.86 -5.91 1.72
CA LYS A 75 12.82 -6.92 2.22
C LYS A 75 13.83 -6.27 3.15
N MET A 76 14.31 -5.09 2.79
CA MET A 76 15.22 -4.31 3.63
C MET A 76 14.54 -3.88 4.92
N ASP A 77 13.29 -3.43 4.82
CA ASP A 77 12.47 -3.08 5.99
C ASP A 77 12.27 -4.30 6.91
N ALA A 78 11.98 -5.48 6.36
CA ALA A 78 11.82 -6.70 7.14
C ALA A 78 13.11 -7.12 7.86
N GLN A 79 14.26 -7.07 7.17
CA GLN A 79 15.56 -7.35 7.77
C GLN A 79 15.92 -6.33 8.85
N GLN A 80 15.61 -5.06 8.64
CA GLN A 80 15.84 -4.01 9.61
C GLN A 80 14.98 -4.23 10.87
N ARG A 81 13.69 -4.51 10.70
CA ARG A 81 12.77 -4.84 11.80
C ARG A 81 13.23 -6.05 12.61
N ALA A 82 13.78 -7.07 11.96
CA ALA A 82 14.34 -8.24 12.65
C ALA A 82 15.55 -7.89 13.51
N ARG A 83 16.47 -7.05 12.98
CA ARG A 83 17.65 -6.56 13.73
C ARG A 83 17.23 -5.69 14.92
N GLU A 84 16.26 -4.81 14.73
CA GLU A 84 15.73 -3.96 15.79
C GLU A 84 15.07 -4.78 16.89
N ARG A 85 14.20 -5.73 16.53
CA ARG A 85 13.56 -6.64 17.49
C ARG A 85 14.60 -7.36 18.35
N ALA A 86 15.59 -8.01 17.72
CA ALA A 86 16.64 -8.72 18.44
C ALA A 86 17.48 -7.79 19.35
N PHE A 87 17.67 -6.54 18.92
CA PHE A 87 18.37 -5.53 19.70
C PHE A 87 17.59 -5.15 20.97
N TYR A 88 16.28 -4.92 20.84
CA TYR A 88 15.41 -4.57 21.97
C TYR A 88 15.28 -5.73 22.96
N GLU A 89 15.12 -6.96 22.46
CA GLU A 89 15.09 -8.17 23.28
C GLU A 89 16.36 -8.33 24.12
N ARG A 90 17.54 -8.06 23.51
CA ARG A 90 18.82 -8.11 24.23
C ARG A 90 18.93 -7.05 25.34
N LEU A 91 18.29 -5.90 25.18
CA LEU A 91 18.26 -4.85 26.19
C LEU A 91 17.17 -5.05 27.25
N GLY A 92 16.33 -6.08 27.11
CA GLY A 92 15.16 -6.28 27.98
C GLY A 92 14.08 -5.21 27.79
N LEU A 93 14.02 -4.58 26.62
CA LEU A 93 13.01 -3.59 26.25
C LEU A 93 11.87 -4.26 25.47
N ASP A 94 10.74 -3.57 25.33
CA ASP A 94 9.63 -4.04 24.51
C ASP A 94 10.08 -4.22 23.04
N PRO A 95 10.02 -5.43 22.47
CA PRO A 95 10.44 -5.70 21.10
C PRO A 95 9.57 -5.03 20.02
N ASP A 96 8.42 -4.45 20.38
CA ASP A 96 7.49 -3.86 19.42
C ASP A 96 6.91 -2.51 19.89
N PRO A 97 7.76 -1.47 20.01
CA PRO A 97 7.37 -0.18 20.60
C PRO A 97 6.32 0.59 19.77
N GLY A 98 6.09 0.19 18.52
CA GLY A 98 5.16 0.84 17.60
C GLY A 98 3.75 0.23 17.58
N LYS A 99 3.51 -0.87 18.30
CA LYS A 99 2.15 -1.40 18.40
C LYS A 99 1.28 -0.43 19.19
N PRO A 100 0.15 0.05 18.63
CA PRO A 100 -0.83 0.73 19.45
C PRO A 100 -1.27 -0.29 20.51
N GLU A 101 -1.04 0.02 21.79
CA GLU A 101 -1.71 -0.69 22.87
C GLU A 101 -3.20 -0.73 22.51
N ALA A 102 -3.84 -1.89 22.67
CA ALA A 102 -5.26 -2.08 22.41
C ALA A 102 -6.09 -1.25 23.40
N ARG A 103 -6.02 0.07 23.28
CA ARG A 103 -6.86 1.01 24.00
C ARG A 103 -8.21 0.85 23.34
N SER A 104 -9.12 0.21 24.06
CA SER A 104 -10.53 0.08 23.69
C SER A 104 -11.09 1.48 23.44
N GLN A 105 -10.99 1.97 22.21
CA GLN A 105 -11.68 3.17 21.78
C GLN A 105 -13.13 2.77 21.60
N ALA A 106 -13.87 2.85 22.70
CA ALA A 106 -15.31 2.99 22.64
C ALA A 106 -15.62 4.24 21.78
N SER A 107 -16.15 4.01 20.60
CA SER A 107 -17.13 4.86 19.93
C SER A 107 -16.89 6.38 20.03
N ALA A 108 -15.74 6.88 19.58
CA ALA A 108 -15.65 8.27 19.18
C ALA A 108 -15.96 8.32 17.68
N ALA A 109 -17.16 8.79 17.33
CA ALA A 109 -17.51 9.08 15.96
C ALA A 109 -16.42 9.97 15.34
N PRO A 110 -15.97 9.71 14.10
CA PRO A 110 -14.98 10.56 13.45
C PRO A 110 -15.52 12.00 13.40
N PRO A 111 -14.68 13.02 13.68
CA PRO A 111 -15.07 14.40 13.43
C PRO A 111 -15.50 14.54 11.97
N ALA A 112 -16.62 15.21 11.73
CA ALA A 112 -17.15 15.42 10.40
C ALA A 112 -16.06 16.01 9.49
N GLU A 113 -15.82 15.34 8.37
CA GLU A 113 -14.86 15.79 7.36
C GLU A 113 -15.35 17.12 6.76
N PRO A 114 -14.49 18.13 6.57
CA PRO A 114 -14.88 19.40 5.94
C PRO A 114 -15.35 19.25 4.48
N GLY A 115 -15.17 18.06 3.88
CA GLY A 115 -15.67 17.73 2.54
C GLY A 115 -17.19 17.51 2.46
N ASP A 116 -17.84 17.09 3.55
CA ASP A 116 -19.29 16.81 3.56
C ASP A 116 -20.10 18.11 3.41
N GLU A 117 -19.58 19.21 3.98
CA GLU A 117 -20.14 20.57 3.83
C GLU A 117 -20.01 21.08 2.39
N THR A 118 -18.91 20.72 1.71
CA THR A 118 -18.62 21.20 0.34
C THR A 118 -19.50 20.48 -0.70
N GLU A 119 -19.77 19.19 -0.51
CA GLU A 119 -20.70 18.44 -1.37
C GLU A 119 -22.16 18.91 -1.20
N GLU A 120 -22.54 19.34 0.01
CA GLU A 120 -23.88 19.83 0.33
C GLU A 120 -24.15 21.22 -0.26
N GLU A 121 -23.16 22.13 -0.25
CA GLU A 121 -23.23 23.45 -0.91
C GLU A 121 -23.38 23.35 -2.44
N VAL A 122 -22.69 22.41 -3.08
CA VAL A 122 -22.68 22.29 -4.55
C VAL A 122 -23.92 21.55 -5.08
N ASN A 123 -24.43 20.53 -4.38
CA ASN A 123 -25.51 19.68 -4.89
C ASN A 123 -26.92 20.03 -4.40
N GLY A 124 -27.07 20.96 -3.44
CA GLY A 124 -28.38 21.53 -3.04
C GLY A 124 -29.45 20.51 -2.64
N ARG A 125 -29.06 19.28 -2.30
CA ARG A 125 -29.96 18.20 -1.90
C ARG A 125 -29.34 17.46 -0.72
N THR A 126 -29.91 17.72 0.45
CA THR A 126 -29.71 16.88 1.64
C THR A 126 -29.98 15.43 1.24
N SER A 127 -28.95 14.59 1.37
CA SER A 127 -28.94 13.19 0.96
C SER A 127 -30.24 12.49 1.38
N ALA A 128 -31.05 12.09 0.39
CA ALA A 128 -32.26 11.32 0.66
C ALA A 128 -31.84 10.04 1.40
N ARG A 129 -32.35 9.86 2.63
CA ARG A 129 -32.03 8.71 3.51
C ARG A 129 -31.99 7.42 2.70
N ARG A 130 -30.78 6.94 2.43
CA ARG A 130 -30.56 5.70 1.69
C ARG A 130 -31.02 4.54 2.57
N HIS A 131 -31.63 3.54 1.95
CA HIS A 131 -31.86 2.25 2.63
C HIS A 131 -30.51 1.73 3.15
N PRO A 132 -30.44 1.00 4.28
CA PRO A 132 -29.18 0.49 4.84
C PRO A 132 -28.33 -0.39 3.89
N ALA A 133 -28.85 -0.73 2.71
CA ALA A 133 -28.16 -1.47 1.66
C ALA A 133 -27.80 -0.60 0.42
N GLY A 134 -27.91 0.73 0.50
CA GLY A 134 -27.50 1.65 -0.56
C GLY A 134 -28.43 1.77 -1.79
N ILE A 135 -29.55 1.04 -1.81
CA ILE A 135 -30.48 1.04 -2.95
C ILE A 135 -31.49 2.20 -2.82
N PRO A 136 -31.69 3.04 -3.86
CA PRO A 136 -32.70 4.09 -3.86
C PRO A 136 -34.12 3.50 -3.92
N ARG A 137 -35.05 4.00 -3.08
CA ARG A 137 -36.47 3.61 -3.12
C ARG A 137 -37.13 4.16 -4.38
N ILE A 138 -37.46 3.28 -5.32
CA ILE A 138 -38.26 3.63 -6.51
C ILE A 138 -39.71 3.90 -6.06
N SER A 139 -40.15 5.15 -6.15
CA SER A 139 -41.55 5.52 -5.95
C SER A 139 -42.37 5.07 -7.16
N LYS A 140 -43.38 4.21 -6.96
CA LYS A 140 -44.33 3.82 -8.01
C LYS A 140 -45.23 5.02 -8.30
N ARG A 141 -45.09 5.63 -9.49
CA ARG A 141 -46.04 6.66 -9.97
C ARG A 141 -47.42 6.00 -10.16
N LYS A 142 -48.46 6.60 -9.56
CA LYS A 142 -49.86 6.26 -9.89
C LYS A 142 -50.13 6.70 -11.32
N THR A 143 -50.48 5.76 -12.19
CA THR A 143 -51.09 6.03 -13.49
C THR A 143 -52.50 6.58 -13.27
N ALA A 144 -52.77 7.74 -13.86
CA ALA A 144 -54.11 8.29 -14.02
C ALA A 144 -54.74 7.74 -15.32
#